data_AF-A0AAV5TC43-F1
#
_entry.id   AF-A0AAV5TC43-F1
#
_cell.length_a   1.000
_cell.length_b   1.000
_cell.length_c   1.000
_cell.angle_alpha   90.00
_cell.angle_beta   90.00
_cell.angle_gamma   90.00
#
_symmetry.space_group_name_H-M   'P 1'
#
loop_
_entity.id
_entity.type
_entity.pdbx_description
1 polymer ?
#
loop_
_entity_poly.entity_id
_entity_poly.type
_entity_poly.pdbx_seq_one_letter_code
_entity_poly.pdbx_strand_id
1 'polypeptide(L)'
;VEPYSAFNAALNIFNDGLISQPDRVNTRQVIYYMTDSDPKFNPGPLTQFKASQGIIIVNDFLEKGVIERPGLKELALDGYYFTDIEDNYMSTIRLFGKANCYCRPDTGKDPYPGWSTDPASKASGGCFHAAPIGVPFARTRSNCDDFGGGLIASIHDERKAQFVQQLMNASATKSDYFWIGYSKSYAGLSSWEDQWADTYANWDTDAGEPSSAQ
;
A
#
# COMPACT_ATOMS: atom_id res chain seq x y z
N VAL A 1 6.04 -7.34 -31.70
CA VAL A 1 6.68 -8.28 -30.75
C VAL A 1 5.54 -9.05 -30.08
N GLU A 2 5.58 -10.38 -30.06
CA GLU A 2 4.50 -11.18 -29.45
C GLU A 2 4.43 -10.89 -27.94
N PRO A 3 3.25 -10.70 -27.33
CA PRO A 3 3.12 -10.35 -25.90
C PRO A 3 3.92 -11.27 -24.96
N TYR A 4 4.00 -12.56 -25.29
CA TYR A 4 4.78 -13.56 -24.56
C TYR A 4 6.30 -13.30 -24.60
N SER A 5 6.84 -12.90 -25.75
CA SER A 5 8.27 -12.58 -25.88
C SER A 5 8.66 -11.32 -25.11
N ALA A 6 7.77 -10.32 -25.07
CA ALA A 6 7.95 -9.13 -24.25
C ALA A 6 7.91 -9.45 -22.74
N PHE A 7 7.07 -10.41 -22.33
CA PHE A 7 7.01 -10.89 -20.95
C PHE A 7 8.35 -11.45 -20.50
N ASN A 8 8.90 -12.38 -21.28
CA ASN A 8 10.16 -13.05 -20.96
C ASN A 8 11.33 -12.05 -20.94
N ALA A 9 11.32 -11.07 -21.85
CA ALA A 9 12.30 -9.99 -21.80
C ALA A 9 12.20 -9.17 -20.50
N ALA A 10 10.99 -8.84 -20.04
CA ALA A 10 10.79 -8.14 -18.77
C ALA A 10 11.28 -8.97 -17.56
N LEU A 11 11.00 -10.27 -17.53
CA LEU A 11 11.48 -11.17 -16.48
C LEU A 11 13.03 -11.20 -16.42
N ASN A 12 13.69 -11.23 -17.58
CA ASN A 12 15.15 -11.18 -17.63
C ASN A 12 15.68 -9.85 -17.08
N ILE A 13 15.07 -8.72 -17.44
CA ILE A 13 15.45 -7.40 -16.89
C ILE A 13 15.31 -7.38 -15.37
N PHE A 14 14.26 -7.98 -14.82
CA PHE A 14 14.09 -8.04 -13.37
C PHE A 14 15.16 -8.91 -12.70
N ASN A 15 15.46 -10.09 -13.25
CA ASN A 15 16.49 -10.97 -12.73
C ASN A 15 17.87 -10.29 -12.76
N ASP A 16 18.23 -9.66 -13.88
CA ASP A 16 19.48 -8.91 -14.03
C ASP A 16 19.53 -7.69 -13.10
N GLY A 17 18.39 -7.02 -12.92
CA GLY A 17 18.23 -5.89 -12.01
C GLY A 17 18.49 -6.26 -10.56
N LEU A 18 18.00 -7.43 -10.11
CA LEU A 18 18.24 -7.93 -8.76
C LEU A 18 19.70 -8.33 -8.52
N ILE A 19 20.39 -8.84 -9.56
CA ILE A 19 21.83 -9.16 -9.48
C ILE A 19 22.66 -7.86 -9.40
N SER A 20 22.35 -6.88 -10.24
CA SER A 20 23.11 -5.63 -10.34
C SER A 20 22.81 -4.62 -9.22
N GLN A 21 21.60 -4.67 -8.64
CA GLN A 21 21.17 -3.81 -7.54
C GLN A 21 20.47 -4.65 -6.44
N PRO A 22 21.23 -5.30 -5.56
CA PRO A 22 20.69 -6.18 -4.52
C PRO A 22 19.74 -5.48 -3.54
N ASP A 23 19.86 -4.16 -3.38
CA ASP A 23 18.97 -3.31 -2.58
C ASP A 23 17.53 -3.27 -3.12
N ARG A 24 17.30 -3.73 -4.36
CA ARG A 24 15.98 -3.83 -4.98
C ARG A 24 15.19 -5.09 -4.64
N VAL A 25 15.71 -5.97 -3.78
CA VAL A 25 15.06 -7.25 -3.45
C VAL A 25 13.60 -7.13 -3.01
N ASN A 26 13.24 -6.02 -2.35
CA ASN A 26 11.88 -5.77 -1.88
C ASN A 26 11.08 -4.82 -2.79
N THR A 27 11.63 -4.44 -3.95
CA THR A 27 10.92 -3.57 -4.90
C THR A 27 9.88 -4.36 -5.67
N ARG A 28 8.73 -3.72 -5.91
CA ARG A 28 7.66 -4.34 -6.67
C ARG A 28 7.99 -4.35 -8.16
N GLN A 29 7.91 -5.52 -8.76
CA GLN A 29 8.07 -5.69 -10.20
C GLN A 29 6.74 -5.37 -10.89
N VAL A 30 6.77 -4.44 -11.84
CA VAL A 30 5.58 -3.95 -12.55
C VAL A 30 5.80 -4.11 -14.05
N ILE A 31 4.92 -4.84 -14.72
CA ILE A 31 4.89 -4.97 -16.17
C ILE A 31 3.67 -4.20 -16.69
N TYR A 32 3.90 -3.29 -17.62
CA TYR A 32 2.85 -2.54 -18.31
C TYR A 32 2.70 -3.06 -19.73
N TYR A 33 1.56 -3.68 -20.01
CA TYR A 33 1.15 -4.14 -21.33
C TYR A 33 0.26 -3.09 -21.97
N MET A 34 0.66 -2.63 -23.15
CA MET A 34 -0.17 -1.83 -24.04
C MET A 34 -0.31 -2.62 -25.34
N THR A 35 -1.50 -3.14 -25.60
CA THR A 35 -1.76 -4.06 -26.71
C THR A 35 -3.24 -4.10 -27.05
N ASP A 36 -3.55 -4.21 -28.34
CA ASP A 36 -4.88 -4.54 -28.90
C ASP A 36 -4.91 -5.99 -29.45
N SER A 37 -3.74 -6.66 -29.39
CA SER A 37 -3.51 -8.00 -29.92
C SER A 37 -3.93 -9.09 -28.92
N ASP A 38 -4.49 -10.17 -29.45
CA ASP A 38 -4.89 -11.36 -28.68
C ASP A 38 -3.65 -12.04 -28.06
N PRO A 39 -3.53 -12.09 -26.72
CA PRO A 39 -2.41 -12.75 -26.10
C PRO A 39 -2.54 -14.26 -26.33
N LYS A 40 -1.62 -14.83 -27.13
CA LYS A 40 -1.32 -16.27 -27.05
C LYS A 40 -0.73 -16.56 -25.68
N PHE A 41 -1.62 -16.83 -24.74
CA PHE A 41 -1.31 -16.79 -23.33
C PHE A 41 -0.96 -18.19 -22.79
N ASN A 42 0.23 -18.32 -22.22
CA ASN A 42 0.56 -19.46 -21.37
C ASN A 42 0.39 -19.05 -19.90
N PRO A 43 -0.53 -19.68 -19.14
CA PRO A 43 -0.79 -19.30 -17.75
C PRO A 43 0.38 -19.50 -16.80
N GLY A 44 1.27 -20.47 -17.05
CA GLY A 44 2.30 -20.87 -16.09
C GLY A 44 3.19 -19.71 -15.60
N PRO A 45 3.94 -19.04 -16.50
CA PRO A 45 4.80 -17.92 -16.12
C PRO A 45 4.05 -16.74 -15.50
N LEU A 46 2.82 -16.48 -15.95
CA LEU A 46 2.00 -15.40 -15.40
C LEU A 46 1.57 -15.68 -13.97
N THR A 47 1.07 -16.89 -13.73
CA THR A 47 0.63 -17.32 -12.39
C THR A 47 1.81 -17.26 -11.44
N GLN A 48 3.01 -17.65 -11.87
CA GLN A 48 4.23 -17.53 -11.07
C GLN A 48 4.57 -16.06 -10.76
N PHE A 49 4.51 -15.16 -11.75
CA PHE A 49 4.80 -13.74 -11.55
C PHE A 49 3.77 -13.06 -10.63
N LYS A 50 2.49 -13.37 -10.80
CA LYS A 50 1.43 -12.92 -9.89
C LYS A 50 1.65 -13.47 -8.47
N ALA A 51 2.06 -14.73 -8.34
CA ALA A 51 2.38 -15.35 -7.05
C ALA A 51 3.61 -14.71 -6.37
N SER A 52 4.58 -14.20 -7.13
CA SER A 52 5.72 -13.43 -6.61
C SER A 52 5.39 -11.95 -6.34
N GLN A 53 4.10 -11.62 -6.18
CA GLN A 53 3.59 -10.26 -5.92
C GLN A 53 3.85 -9.23 -7.05
N GLY A 54 4.17 -9.71 -8.26
CA GLY A 54 4.31 -8.89 -9.45
C GLY A 54 2.98 -8.27 -9.87
N ILE A 55 3.05 -7.05 -10.40
CA ILE A 55 1.89 -6.31 -10.91
C ILE A 55 1.91 -6.33 -12.42
N ILE A 56 0.75 -6.65 -13.00
CA ILE A 56 0.55 -6.56 -14.44
C ILE A 56 -0.57 -5.58 -14.69
N ILE A 57 -0.20 -4.51 -15.39
CA ILE A 57 -1.08 -3.47 -15.84
C ILE A 57 -1.35 -3.71 -17.31
N VAL A 58 -2.64 -3.72 -17.68
CA VAL A 58 -3.04 -3.92 -19.06
C VAL A 58 -3.84 -2.71 -19.49
N ASN A 59 -3.36 -2.06 -20.56
CA ASN A 59 -4.08 -1.08 -21.33
C ASN A 59 -4.45 -1.74 -22.67
N ASP A 60 -5.70 -2.20 -22.77
CA ASP A 60 -6.28 -2.73 -24.00
C ASP A 60 -6.71 -1.56 -24.88
N PHE A 61 -5.86 -1.16 -25.83
CA PHE A 61 -6.11 0.02 -26.67
C PHE A 61 -7.20 -0.29 -27.70
N LEU A 62 -8.45 -0.17 -27.29
CA LEU A 62 -9.61 -0.45 -28.14
C LEU A 62 -10.01 0.77 -28.95
N GLU A 63 -10.04 0.63 -30.29
CA GLU A 63 -10.66 1.64 -31.15
C GLU A 63 -12.18 1.71 -30.92
N LYS A 64 -12.78 2.87 -31.21
CA LYS A 64 -14.21 3.10 -31.01
C LYS A 64 -15.07 2.08 -31.77
N GLY A 65 -15.85 1.29 -31.03
CA GLY A 65 -16.74 0.28 -31.59
C GLY A 65 -16.12 -1.12 -31.72
N VAL A 66 -14.87 -1.29 -31.30
CA VAL A 66 -14.24 -2.61 -31.15
C VAL A 66 -14.67 -3.23 -29.82
N ILE A 67 -14.95 -4.54 -29.85
CA ILE A 67 -15.31 -5.31 -28.66
C ILE A 67 -14.03 -5.80 -28.00
N GLU A 68 -13.98 -5.65 -26.66
CA GLU A 68 -12.93 -6.19 -25.79
C GLU A 68 -12.66 -7.67 -26.09
N ARG A 69 -11.39 -8.03 -26.24
CA ARG A 69 -11.00 -9.42 -26.51
C ARG A 69 -10.95 -10.22 -25.20
N PRO A 70 -11.52 -11.44 -25.16
CA PRO A 70 -11.39 -12.31 -23.99
C PRO A 70 -9.91 -12.70 -23.77
N GLY A 71 -9.37 -12.54 -22.56
CA GLY A 71 -8.00 -12.94 -22.18
C GLY A 71 -7.12 -11.81 -21.65
N LEU A 72 -7.26 -10.57 -22.16
CA LEU A 72 -6.45 -9.43 -21.72
C LEU A 72 -6.83 -8.95 -20.31
N LYS A 73 -8.11 -9.05 -19.97
CA LYS A 73 -8.61 -8.72 -18.64
C LYS A 73 -8.09 -9.69 -17.57
N GLU A 74 -8.01 -10.97 -17.90
CA GLU A 74 -7.50 -12.04 -17.03
C GLU A 74 -5.97 -11.93 -16.84
N LEU A 75 -5.28 -11.31 -17.78
CA LEU A 75 -3.85 -11.01 -17.69
C LEU A 75 -3.58 -9.96 -16.62
N ALA A 76 -4.42 -8.92 -16.53
CA ALA A 76 -4.28 -7.86 -15.54
C ALA A 76 -4.42 -8.38 -14.11
N LEU A 77 -3.84 -7.64 -13.16
CA LEU A 77 -4.21 -7.79 -11.76
C LEU A 77 -5.48 -6.97 -11.47
N ASP A 78 -6.28 -7.39 -10.50
CA ASP A 78 -7.48 -6.66 -10.04
C ASP A 78 -7.16 -5.17 -9.82
N GLY A 79 -7.95 -4.30 -10.48
CA GLY A 79 -7.75 -2.84 -10.44
C GLY A 79 -6.68 -2.29 -11.39
N TYR A 80 -6.13 -3.10 -12.29
CA TYR A 80 -5.10 -2.70 -13.26
C TYR A 80 -5.45 -3.01 -14.73
N TYR A 81 -6.74 -3.13 -15.05
CA TYR A 81 -7.22 -3.28 -16.41
C TYR A 81 -7.88 -1.99 -16.89
N PHE A 82 -7.48 -1.52 -18.08
CA PHE A 82 -7.94 -0.26 -18.66
C PHE A 82 -8.15 -0.43 -20.17
N THR A 83 -9.10 0.32 -20.74
CA THR A 83 -9.38 0.32 -22.19
C THR A 83 -9.31 1.71 -22.82
N ASP A 84 -9.17 2.73 -21.99
CA ASP A 84 -9.42 4.14 -22.31
C ASP A 84 -8.28 5.06 -21.87
N ILE A 85 -7.13 4.49 -21.49
CA ILE A 85 -5.93 5.28 -21.24
C ILE A 85 -5.36 5.65 -22.61
N GLU A 86 -5.93 6.73 -23.17
CA GLU A 86 -5.39 7.46 -24.31
C GLU A 86 -3.94 7.90 -24.00
N ASP A 87 -3.15 8.21 -25.04
CA ASP A 87 -1.69 8.46 -25.10
C ASP A 87 -1.07 9.45 -24.08
N ASN A 88 -1.84 9.92 -23.10
CA ASN A 88 -1.36 10.74 -22.01
C ASN A 88 -0.43 9.94 -21.09
N TYR A 89 0.87 10.09 -21.34
CA TYR A 89 1.97 9.61 -20.49
C TYR A 89 1.75 9.87 -18.99
N MET A 90 1.10 10.98 -18.61
CA MET A 90 0.82 11.29 -17.20
C MET A 90 -0.16 10.30 -16.56
N SER A 91 -1.11 9.75 -17.31
CA SER A 91 -2.02 8.70 -16.83
C SER A 91 -1.25 7.42 -16.54
N THR A 92 -0.32 7.05 -17.43
CA THR A 92 0.54 5.87 -17.27
C THR A 92 1.52 6.01 -16.09
N ILE A 93 2.12 7.18 -15.88
CA ILE A 93 2.99 7.42 -14.70
C ILE A 93 2.21 7.20 -13.40
N ARG A 94 0.96 7.68 -13.31
CA ARG A 94 0.13 7.54 -12.11
C ARG A 94 -0.12 6.08 -11.76
N LEU A 95 -0.24 5.21 -12.76
CA LEU A 95 -0.40 3.78 -12.56
C LEU A 95 0.84 3.12 -11.96
N PHE A 96 2.04 3.53 -12.37
CA PHE A 96 3.26 3.09 -11.71
C PHE A 96 3.35 3.61 -10.27
N GLY A 97 2.91 4.85 -10.02
CA GLY A 97 2.78 5.39 -8.66
C GLY A 97 1.85 4.54 -7.79
N LYS A 98 0.67 4.18 -8.32
CA LYS A 98 -0.29 3.28 -7.68
C LYS A 98 0.30 1.90 -7.40
N ALA A 99 0.99 1.30 -8.37
CA ALA A 99 1.64 0.00 -8.21
C ALA A 99 2.74 0.00 -7.14
N ASN A 100 3.43 1.13 -6.99
CA ASN A 100 4.46 1.35 -5.99
C ASN A 100 3.94 1.81 -4.61
N CYS A 101 2.62 1.99 -4.46
CA CYS A 101 1.99 2.28 -3.17
C CYS A 101 1.63 0.96 -2.45
N TYR A 102 2.61 0.34 -1.78
CA TYR A 102 2.44 -0.91 -1.04
C TYR A 102 3.29 -0.94 0.23
N CYS A 103 2.94 -1.84 1.15
CA CYS A 103 3.76 -2.12 2.31
C CYS A 103 4.80 -3.18 1.98
N ARG A 104 6.06 -2.85 2.25
CA ARG A 104 7.20 -3.73 2.02
C ARG A 104 7.05 -5.05 2.82
N PRO A 105 7.11 -6.23 2.18
CA PRO A 105 6.89 -7.50 2.86
C PRO A 105 7.86 -7.78 4.02
N ASP A 106 9.09 -7.28 3.91
CA ASP A 106 10.16 -7.45 4.90
C ASP A 106 9.99 -6.58 6.14
N THR A 107 9.07 -5.60 6.12
CA THR A 107 8.90 -4.65 7.22
C THR A 107 7.88 -5.10 8.27
N GLY A 108 7.13 -6.19 8.02
CA GLY A 108 6.07 -6.65 8.94
C GLY A 108 4.97 -5.60 9.17
N LYS A 109 4.76 -4.68 8.21
CA LYS A 109 3.75 -3.63 8.25
C LYS A 109 2.49 -4.07 7.50
N ASP A 110 1.34 -3.87 8.12
CA ASP A 110 0.03 -4.15 7.55
C ASP A 110 -0.51 -2.96 6.74
N PRO A 111 -1.02 -3.20 5.52
CA PRO A 111 -1.55 -2.15 4.66
C PRO A 111 -2.95 -1.70 5.12
N TYR A 112 -3.15 -0.38 5.21
CA TYR A 112 -4.46 0.24 5.39
C TYR A 112 -4.92 0.86 4.07
N PRO A 113 -6.07 0.48 3.50
CA PRO A 113 -6.53 1.05 2.22
C PRO A 113 -7.07 2.47 2.35
N GLY A 114 -7.28 2.98 3.57
CA GLY A 114 -7.98 4.26 3.76
C GLY A 114 -9.38 4.22 3.16
N TRP A 115 -9.80 5.32 2.57
CA TRP A 115 -11.11 5.45 1.90
C TRP A 115 -11.17 4.82 0.50
N SER A 116 -10.05 4.28 0.00
CA SER A 116 -10.01 3.67 -1.32
C SER A 116 -10.94 2.44 -1.40
N THR A 117 -11.74 2.38 -2.46
CA THR A 117 -12.52 1.20 -2.87
C THR A 117 -11.82 0.41 -3.98
N ASP A 118 -10.72 0.93 -4.51
CA ASP A 118 -9.94 0.30 -5.57
C ASP A 118 -9.17 -0.92 -5.01
N PRO A 119 -9.37 -2.13 -5.56
CA PRO A 119 -8.77 -3.37 -5.04
C PRO A 119 -7.24 -3.39 -5.10
N ALA A 120 -6.63 -2.58 -5.96
CA ALA A 120 -5.18 -2.47 -6.08
C ALA A 120 -4.55 -1.49 -5.07
N SER A 121 -5.36 -0.62 -4.47
CA SER A 121 -4.95 0.47 -3.59
C SER A 121 -4.99 0.03 -2.12
N LYS A 122 -4.31 -1.08 -1.81
CA LYS A 122 -4.37 -1.72 -0.48
C LYS A 122 -3.72 -0.90 0.63
N ALA A 123 -2.73 -0.06 0.30
CA ALA A 123 -1.96 0.71 1.27
C ALA A 123 -2.16 2.24 1.13
N SER A 124 -3.24 2.69 0.50
CA SER A 124 -3.46 4.12 0.25
C SER A 124 -3.65 4.97 1.51
N GLY A 125 -4.04 4.35 2.63
CA GLY A 125 -4.10 4.97 3.95
C GLY A 125 -2.83 4.77 4.79
N GLY A 126 -1.80 4.11 4.25
CA GLY A 126 -0.50 3.90 4.89
C GLY A 126 -0.22 2.44 5.27
N CYS A 127 0.93 2.26 5.94
CA CYS A 127 1.46 0.98 6.40
C CYS A 127 1.68 1.04 7.91
N PHE A 128 1.14 0.09 8.66
CA PHE A 128 1.08 0.15 10.13
C PHE A 128 1.72 -1.06 10.77
N HIS A 129 2.32 -0.87 11.94
CA HIS A 129 2.90 -1.95 12.72
C HIS A 129 2.63 -1.71 14.21
N ALA A 130 2.16 -2.74 14.91
CA ALA A 130 1.95 -2.70 16.34
C ALA A 130 3.24 -3.11 17.07
N ALA A 131 3.93 -2.14 17.68
CA ALA A 131 5.18 -2.36 18.41
C ALA A 131 4.96 -2.60 19.92
N PRO A 132 5.92 -3.24 20.63
CA PRO A 132 5.79 -3.52 22.07
C PRO A 132 5.59 -2.29 22.96
N ILE A 133 4.72 -2.45 23.95
CA ILE A 133 4.27 -1.49 24.99
C ILE A 133 5.37 -1.00 25.96
N GLY A 134 6.56 -1.61 25.97
CA GLY A 134 7.58 -1.34 27.01
C GLY A 134 8.34 0.00 26.91
N VAL A 135 7.99 0.88 25.98
CA VAL A 135 8.71 2.15 25.79
C VAL A 135 7.89 3.34 26.28
N PRO A 136 8.51 4.30 27.01
CA PRO A 136 7.87 5.58 27.31
C PRO A 136 7.43 6.29 26.03
N PHE A 137 6.32 7.03 26.07
CA PHE A 137 5.79 7.76 24.91
C PHE A 137 6.87 8.59 24.21
N ALA A 138 7.73 9.29 24.95
CA ALA A 138 8.83 10.10 24.42
C ALA A 138 9.86 9.32 23.57
N ARG A 139 9.90 7.98 23.66
CA ARG A 139 10.78 7.12 22.84
C ARG A 139 10.07 6.47 21.65
N THR A 140 8.75 6.55 21.56
CA THR A 140 7.98 5.91 20.49
C THR A 140 8.40 6.39 19.11
N ARG A 141 8.73 7.68 18.97
CA ARG A 141 9.31 8.25 17.74
C ARG A 141 10.60 7.55 17.30
N SER A 142 11.55 7.40 18.22
CA SER A 142 12.83 6.71 17.95
C SER A 142 12.59 5.24 17.57
N ASN A 143 11.63 4.58 18.20
CA ASN A 143 11.27 3.22 17.81
C ASN A 143 10.71 3.16 16.38
N CYS A 144 9.87 4.11 15.97
CA CYS A 144 9.40 4.19 14.58
C CYS A 144 10.57 4.33 13.60
N ASP A 145 11.59 5.11 13.96
CA ASP A 145 12.81 5.23 13.15
C ASP A 145 13.57 3.89 13.06
N ASP A 146 13.70 3.16 14.16
CA ASP A 146 14.31 1.81 14.20
C ASP A 146 13.53 0.79 13.35
N PHE A 147 12.20 0.95 13.20
CA PHE A 147 11.36 0.14 12.30
C PHE A 147 11.41 0.59 10.82
N GLY A 148 12.48 1.28 10.43
CA GLY A 148 12.69 1.76 9.06
C GLY A 148 11.93 3.06 8.76
N GLY A 149 11.72 3.90 9.78
CA GLY A 149 11.04 5.17 9.69
C GLY A 149 9.52 5.09 9.74
N GLY A 150 8.90 6.26 9.84
CA GLY A 150 7.45 6.43 9.87
C GLY A 150 7.04 7.55 10.82
N LEU A 151 5.76 7.56 11.18
CA LEU A 151 5.19 8.39 12.24
C LEU A 151 4.56 7.47 13.29
N ILE A 152 4.41 7.96 14.52
CA ILE A 152 3.49 7.34 15.48
C ILE A 152 2.08 7.42 14.86
N ALA A 153 1.27 6.37 15.00
CA ALA A 153 0.00 6.27 14.27
C ALA A 153 -0.95 7.44 14.61
N SER A 154 -1.30 8.24 13.61
CA SER A 154 -2.42 9.21 13.68
C SER A 154 -3.74 8.58 13.29
N ILE A 155 -4.84 8.95 13.94
CA ILE A 155 -6.18 8.41 13.68
C ILE A 155 -7.15 9.57 13.41
N HIS A 156 -7.84 9.54 12.27
CA HIS A 156 -8.64 10.67 11.78
C HIS A 156 -10.11 10.32 11.55
N ASP A 157 -10.44 9.05 11.65
CA ASP A 157 -11.79 8.54 11.47
C ASP A 157 -11.96 7.20 12.20
N GLU A 158 -13.22 6.81 12.39
CA GLU A 158 -13.58 5.57 13.06
C GLU A 158 -13.06 4.33 12.30
N ARG A 159 -12.99 4.39 10.97
CA ARG A 159 -12.51 3.27 10.15
C ARG A 159 -11.05 2.96 10.42
N LYS A 160 -10.20 3.98 10.52
CA LYS A 160 -8.79 3.86 10.88
C LYS A 160 -8.65 3.43 12.34
N ALA A 161 -9.50 3.92 13.25
CA ALA A 161 -9.53 3.48 14.64
C ALA A 161 -9.81 1.98 14.76
N GLN A 162 -10.83 1.48 14.05
CA GLN A 162 -11.17 0.06 14.00
C GLN A 162 -10.04 -0.79 13.41
N PHE A 163 -9.40 -0.33 12.33
CA PHE A 163 -8.23 -1.01 11.76
C PHE A 163 -7.07 -1.11 12.75
N VAL A 164 -6.70 -0.01 13.42
CA VAL A 164 -5.63 0.01 14.42
C VAL A 164 -5.97 -0.90 15.60
N GLN A 165 -7.22 -0.91 16.06
CA GLN A 165 -7.68 -1.82 17.12
C GLN A 165 -7.55 -3.30 16.71
N GLN A 166 -7.91 -3.65 15.48
CA GLN A 166 -7.74 -5.00 14.96
C GLN A 166 -6.25 -5.38 14.89
N LEU A 167 -5.40 -4.46 14.47
CA LEU A 167 -3.95 -4.65 14.44
C LEU A 167 -3.37 -4.91 15.84
N MET A 168 -3.83 -4.15 16.85
CA MET A 168 -3.46 -4.36 18.25
C MET A 168 -3.88 -5.75 18.74
N ASN A 169 -5.12 -6.16 18.47
CA ASN A 169 -5.65 -7.47 18.86
C ASN A 169 -4.88 -8.63 18.21
N ALA A 170 -4.49 -8.46 16.95
CA ALA A 170 -3.72 -9.43 16.18
C ALA A 170 -2.23 -9.44 16.55
N SER A 171 -1.73 -8.42 17.26
CA SER A 171 -0.32 -8.33 17.64
C SER A 171 0.13 -9.56 18.42
N ALA A 172 1.33 -10.05 18.06
CA ALA A 172 2.00 -11.13 18.76
C ALA A 172 2.39 -10.72 20.19
N THR A 173 2.65 -9.43 20.40
CA THR A 173 2.92 -8.88 21.74
C THR A 173 1.59 -8.46 22.34
N LYS A 174 1.07 -9.27 23.28
CA LYS A 174 -0.14 -8.92 24.00
C LYS A 174 0.12 -7.75 24.94
N SER A 175 -0.78 -6.78 24.88
CA SER A 175 -0.70 -5.54 25.63
C SER A 175 -2.10 -5.02 25.89
N ASP A 176 -2.29 -4.42 27.07
CA ASP A 176 -3.54 -3.76 27.44
C ASP A 176 -3.69 -2.39 26.75
N TYR A 177 -2.58 -1.79 26.29
CA TYR A 177 -2.60 -0.51 25.58
C TYR A 177 -1.46 -0.36 24.57
N PHE A 178 -1.62 0.58 23.64
CA PHE A 178 -0.58 0.98 22.69
C PHE A 178 -0.53 2.50 22.61
N TRP A 179 0.65 3.06 22.37
CA TRP A 179 0.79 4.49 22.12
C TRP A 179 0.30 4.85 20.71
N ILE A 180 -0.43 5.96 20.62
CA ILE A 180 -0.85 6.60 19.36
C ILE A 180 -0.38 8.06 19.35
N GLY A 181 -0.32 8.67 18.17
CA GLY A 181 0.34 9.96 17.95
C GLY A 181 -0.46 11.20 18.37
N TYR A 182 -1.40 11.10 19.31
CA TYR A 182 -2.16 12.26 19.78
C TYR A 182 -1.48 12.89 20.99
N SER A 183 -1.20 14.18 20.92
CA SER A 183 -0.56 14.91 22.01
C SER A 183 -1.18 16.28 22.21
N LYS A 184 -1.06 16.82 23.42
CA LYS A 184 -1.47 18.17 23.77
C LYS A 184 -0.24 18.97 24.18
N SER A 185 -0.03 20.11 23.54
CA SER A 185 1.05 21.04 23.87
C SER A 185 0.79 21.77 25.19
N TYR A 186 1.83 22.36 25.78
CA TYR A 186 1.71 23.24 26.96
C TYR A 186 0.77 24.43 26.75
N ALA A 187 0.59 24.88 25.51
CA ALA A 187 -0.37 25.93 25.15
C ALA A 187 -1.83 25.42 25.08
N GLY A 188 -2.06 24.14 25.36
CA GLY A 188 -3.36 23.49 25.34
C GLY A 188 -3.83 23.07 23.95
N LEU A 189 -2.99 23.22 22.91
CA LEU A 189 -3.32 22.80 21.54
C LEU A 189 -3.07 21.31 21.37
N SER A 190 -4.10 20.57 20.98
CA SER A 190 -3.99 19.15 20.63
C SER A 190 -3.65 18.97 19.16
N SER A 191 -2.79 18.00 18.85
CA SER A 191 -2.40 17.69 17.48
C SER A 191 -2.02 16.23 17.33
N TRP A 192 -2.31 15.69 16.15
CA TRP A 192 -1.77 14.42 15.68
C TRP A 192 -0.33 14.59 15.17
N GLU A 193 0.45 13.52 15.28
CA GLU A 193 1.87 13.45 14.87
C GLU A 193 2.10 13.90 13.41
N ASP A 194 1.17 13.60 12.51
CA ASP A 194 1.20 13.97 11.09
C ASP A 194 0.78 15.41 10.80
N GLN A 195 0.50 16.21 11.84
CA GLN A 195 0.15 17.63 11.74
C GLN A 195 -1.12 17.90 10.93
N TRP A 196 -1.95 16.88 10.72
CA TRP A 196 -3.22 17.05 10.05
C TRP A 196 -4.18 17.83 10.95
N ALA A 197 -4.94 18.76 10.35
CA ALA A 197 -5.68 19.79 11.09
C ALA A 197 -6.99 19.31 11.74
N ASP A 198 -7.31 18.02 11.69
CA ASP A 198 -8.55 17.52 12.27
C ASP A 198 -8.48 17.31 13.77
N THR A 199 -9.69 17.24 14.36
CA THR A 199 -9.91 17.13 15.79
C THR A 199 -10.48 15.78 16.17
N TYR A 200 -10.25 14.73 15.37
CA TYR A 200 -10.77 13.41 15.69
C TYR A 200 -10.25 12.97 17.06
N ALA A 201 -11.17 12.55 17.93
CA ALA A 201 -10.86 11.99 19.23
C ALA A 201 -11.94 10.97 19.60
N ASN A 202 -11.53 9.91 20.26
CA ASN A 202 -12.41 8.84 20.76
C ASN A 202 -12.05 8.55 22.21
N TRP A 203 -12.34 9.52 23.09
CA TRP A 203 -12.02 9.44 24.51
C TRP A 203 -12.97 8.48 25.24
N ASP A 204 -12.44 7.74 26.21
CA ASP A 204 -13.25 6.94 27.13
C ASP A 204 -13.91 7.86 28.18
N THR A 205 -15.08 8.40 27.82
CA THR A 205 -15.83 9.32 28.68
C THR A 205 -16.36 8.65 29.94
N ASP A 206 -16.58 7.33 29.91
CA ASP A 206 -17.05 6.56 31.07
C ASP A 206 -15.93 6.40 32.11
N ALA A 207 -14.67 6.34 31.65
CA ALA A 207 -13.48 6.42 32.49
C ALA A 207 -13.06 7.86 32.87
N GLY A 208 -13.73 8.89 32.33
CA GLY A 208 -13.45 10.30 32.63
C GLY A 208 -12.30 10.91 31.82
N GLU A 209 -11.98 10.37 30.65
CA GLU A 209 -10.94 10.90 29.76
C GLU A 209 -11.47 11.99 28.80
N PRO A 210 -10.63 12.96 28.38
CA PRO A 210 -9.26 13.19 28.83
C PRO A 210 -9.27 13.80 30.24
N SER A 211 -8.51 13.20 31.17
CA SER A 211 -8.38 13.78 32.50
C SER A 211 -7.64 15.14 32.42
N SER A 212 -8.00 16.06 33.32
CA SER A 212 -7.36 17.39 33.39
C SER A 212 -5.90 17.35 33.87
N ALA A 213 -5.40 16.16 34.24
CA ALA A 213 -4.02 15.92 34.64
C ALA A 213 -3.21 15.41 33.43
N GLN A 214 -2.69 16.36 32.63
CA GLN A 214 -1.65 16.11 31.63
C GLN A 214 -0.42 16.95 31.97
#